data_AF-A0A1Q8CGU8-F1
#
_entry.id   AF-A0A1Q8CGU8-F1
#
_cell.length_a   1.000
_cell.length_b   1.000
_cell.length_c   1.000
_cell.angle_alpha   90.00
_cell.angle_beta   90.00
_cell.angle_gamma   90.00
#
_symmetry.space_group_name_H-M   'P 1'
#
loop_
_entity.id
_entity.type
_entity.pdbx_description
1 polymer ?
#
loop_
_entity_poly.entity_id
_entity_poly.type
_entity_poly.pdbx_seq_one_letter_code
_entity_poly.pdbx_strand_id
1 'polypeptide(L)'
;MSNQPLEAVRVLAPTGMLGAGFSEATVERGLALGADVISVDGGSTDSGPYYLGSATAKTTAAAVARDLRILLTAAARADIPLVVGSCGTAGTDAGVDWVAGIVADLQAEENLSLPVARIYSEQDPAELKEHLRAGRVHPLAPSGQLGAEVIESCQHIVGMMGHEPIVEALAAGARVVLCGRATDTAVAAAYPLMRGMPAGPSWHAAKIVECGGQCTTNPVAGGVLATVDTTGFTIEPLAPEAACTPISVAAHMLYETVDPYLMREPAGTIDVRDATYVALDDRRVRVEGSRFHPADQHTIKLEGARAAGYETMSFSAIRDPGILAELDAWAEFLRAMIIERVRQTLGLGSDEYAFDLRLYGHNAVLGELEPGGPPPREVGVMLLVNASTQTTATAVAKVANPLMLHLPTPGLPYLPSFAFATSPAEVERGPAYEFVLNHVVDSDPTAMFRTEHGDHAHA
;
A
#
# COMPACT_ATOMS: atom_id res chain seq x y z
N MET A 1 -16.64 -20.78 23.30
CA MET A 1 -16.50 -21.18 21.88
C MET A 1 -16.57 -22.70 21.82
N SER A 2 -17.45 -23.28 20.99
CA SER A 2 -17.58 -24.75 20.91
C SER A 2 -16.32 -25.35 20.27
N ASN A 3 -15.70 -26.30 20.95
CA ASN A 3 -14.44 -26.93 20.55
C ASN A 3 -14.61 -28.00 19.44
N GLN A 4 -15.59 -27.83 18.55
CA GLN A 4 -15.72 -28.68 17.37
C GLN A 4 -14.82 -28.12 16.26
N PRO A 5 -14.01 -28.97 15.61
CA PRO A 5 -13.23 -28.56 14.45
C PRO A 5 -14.20 -28.08 13.37
N LEU A 6 -13.94 -26.89 12.81
CA LEU A 6 -14.73 -26.39 11.70
C LEU A 6 -14.41 -27.19 10.45
N GLU A 7 -15.43 -27.54 9.68
CA GLU A 7 -15.26 -28.15 8.36
C GLU A 7 -14.70 -27.14 7.34
N ALA A 8 -14.99 -25.85 7.54
CA ALA A 8 -14.53 -24.74 6.72
C ALA A 8 -14.50 -23.43 7.51
N VAL A 9 -13.69 -22.47 7.07
CA VAL A 9 -13.57 -21.11 7.61
C VAL A 9 -13.90 -20.09 6.53
N ARG A 10 -14.75 -19.12 6.84
CA ARG A 10 -15.19 -18.08 5.92
C ARG A 10 -14.57 -16.72 6.28
N VAL A 11 -13.72 -16.20 5.40
CA VAL A 11 -13.05 -14.90 5.56
C VAL A 11 -13.76 -13.85 4.71
N LEU A 12 -14.32 -12.85 5.35
CA LEU A 12 -14.97 -11.71 4.72
C LEU A 12 -13.95 -10.59 4.49
N ALA A 13 -13.70 -10.22 3.24
CA ALA A 13 -12.90 -9.06 2.84
C ALA A 13 -13.81 -8.03 2.14
N PRO A 14 -14.28 -6.98 2.85
CA PRO A 14 -15.25 -6.03 2.29
C PRO A 14 -14.62 -5.03 1.31
N THR A 15 -13.33 -4.74 1.47
CA THR A 15 -12.55 -3.81 0.65
C THR A 15 -11.06 -4.18 0.73
N GLY A 16 -10.26 -3.71 -0.22
CA GLY A 16 -8.80 -3.90 -0.22
C GLY A 16 -8.04 -2.87 0.61
N MET A 17 -8.68 -1.81 1.09
CA MET A 17 -8.03 -0.81 1.95
C MET A 17 -9.05 -0.10 2.85
N LEU A 18 -8.77 -0.02 4.14
CA LEU A 18 -9.58 0.69 5.11
C LEU A 18 -9.68 2.18 4.77
N GLY A 19 -10.90 2.70 4.70
CA GLY A 19 -11.17 4.08 4.28
C GLY A 19 -11.31 4.26 2.77
N ALA A 20 -11.18 3.20 1.96
CA ALA A 20 -11.58 3.24 0.55
C ALA A 20 -13.11 3.22 0.37
N GLY A 21 -13.84 2.74 1.38
CA GLY A 21 -15.29 2.68 1.38
C GLY A 21 -15.87 1.42 0.74
N PHE A 22 -16.94 0.91 1.35
CA PHE A 22 -17.82 -0.14 0.84
C PHE A 22 -19.26 0.11 1.29
N SER A 23 -20.22 -0.66 0.77
CA SER A 23 -21.62 -0.59 1.20
C SER A 23 -21.85 -1.44 2.46
N GLU A 24 -22.71 -0.99 3.38
CA GLU A 24 -23.12 -1.82 4.52
C GLU A 24 -23.72 -3.15 4.07
N ALA A 25 -24.47 -3.14 2.96
CA ALA A 25 -25.06 -4.33 2.36
C ALA A 25 -24.02 -5.40 2.00
N THR A 26 -22.80 -5.00 1.63
CA THR A 26 -21.67 -5.90 1.36
C THR A 26 -21.33 -6.72 2.62
N VAL A 27 -21.20 -6.06 3.77
CA VAL A 27 -20.90 -6.71 5.04
C VAL A 27 -22.08 -7.58 5.51
N GLU A 28 -23.30 -7.05 5.44
CA GLU A 28 -24.51 -7.80 5.78
C GLU A 28 -24.66 -9.09 4.97
N ARG A 29 -24.36 -9.03 3.67
CA ARG A 29 -24.36 -10.21 2.81
C ARG A 29 -23.32 -11.24 3.23
N GLY A 30 -22.10 -10.79 3.55
CA GLY A 30 -21.04 -11.68 4.04
C GLY A 30 -21.41 -12.39 5.34
N LEU A 31 -22.03 -11.65 6.28
CA LEU A 31 -22.54 -12.22 7.53
C LEU A 31 -23.69 -13.20 7.29
N ALA A 32 -24.63 -12.88 6.40
CA ALA A 32 -25.73 -13.79 6.04
C ALA A 32 -25.24 -15.09 5.38
N LEU A 33 -24.06 -15.08 4.76
CA LEU A 33 -23.37 -16.24 4.22
C LEU A 33 -22.52 -16.99 5.26
N GLY A 34 -22.50 -16.53 6.51
CA GLY A 34 -21.85 -17.18 7.64
C GLY A 34 -20.36 -16.88 7.79
N ALA A 35 -19.92 -15.65 7.46
CA ALA A 35 -18.54 -15.23 7.72
C ALA A 35 -18.10 -15.54 9.16
N ASP A 36 -16.89 -16.09 9.32
CA ASP A 36 -16.29 -16.47 10.60
C ASP A 36 -15.27 -15.44 11.12
N VAL A 37 -14.80 -14.55 10.24
CA VAL A 37 -13.86 -13.46 10.51
C VAL A 37 -14.04 -12.35 9.48
N ILE A 38 -13.82 -11.11 9.88
CA ILE A 38 -13.69 -9.97 8.98
C ILE A 38 -12.21 -9.58 8.90
N SER A 39 -11.69 -9.46 7.68
CA SER A 39 -10.31 -9.07 7.39
C SER A 39 -10.29 -7.84 6.50
N VAL A 40 -9.50 -6.84 6.86
CA VAL A 40 -9.28 -5.64 6.05
C VAL A 40 -7.87 -5.12 6.27
N ASP A 41 -7.15 -4.76 5.21
CA ASP A 41 -5.86 -4.09 5.36
C ASP A 41 -6.05 -2.55 5.42
N GLY A 42 -5.21 -1.85 6.17
CA GLY A 42 -5.10 -0.39 6.19
C GLY A 42 -4.36 0.19 4.98
N GLY A 43 -3.75 -0.68 4.16
CA GLY A 43 -3.06 -0.39 2.92
C GLY A 43 -1.62 -0.86 2.94
N SER A 44 -0.80 -0.27 2.09
CA SER A 44 0.61 -0.62 1.96
C SER A 44 1.45 0.60 1.62
N THR A 45 2.75 0.39 1.47
CA THR A 45 3.68 1.40 0.96
C THR A 45 3.64 1.55 -0.57
N ASP A 46 2.72 0.91 -1.30
CA ASP A 46 2.69 0.92 -2.78
C ASP A 46 2.47 2.31 -3.38
N SER A 47 1.80 3.19 -2.63
CA SER A 47 1.62 4.59 -3.03
C SER A 47 2.89 5.44 -2.91
N GLY A 48 4.00 4.85 -2.49
CA GLY A 48 5.31 5.48 -2.35
C GLY A 48 5.73 5.70 -0.89
N PRO A 49 6.95 6.22 -0.70
CA PRO A 49 7.64 6.28 0.59
C PRO A 49 7.10 7.35 1.55
N TYR A 50 6.23 8.25 1.07
CA TYR A 50 5.79 9.41 1.83
C TYR A 50 5.14 9.01 3.16
N TYR A 51 4.12 8.16 3.14
CA TYR A 51 3.34 7.83 4.34
C TYR A 51 4.12 7.03 5.38
N LEU A 52 5.09 6.21 4.95
CA LEU A 52 6.04 5.58 5.85
C LEU A 52 6.99 6.63 6.44
N GLY A 53 7.56 7.49 5.59
CA GLY A 53 8.53 8.50 6.01
C GLY A 53 7.96 9.59 6.91
N SER A 54 6.70 9.97 6.74
CA SER A 54 6.02 10.97 7.58
C SER A 54 5.24 10.36 8.75
N ALA A 55 5.10 9.04 8.80
CA ALA A 55 4.20 8.32 9.71
C ALA A 55 2.78 8.90 9.75
N THR A 56 2.24 9.25 8.58
CA THR A 56 0.86 9.76 8.43
C THR A 56 0.02 8.81 7.59
N ALA A 57 -1.28 8.76 7.87
CA ALA A 57 -2.21 7.97 7.07
C ALA A 57 -2.48 8.62 5.70
N LYS A 58 -2.71 7.77 4.68
CA LYS A 58 -3.16 8.20 3.35
C LYS A 58 -4.64 8.58 3.33
N THR A 59 -5.45 7.85 4.09
CA THR A 59 -6.89 8.05 4.16
C THR A 59 -7.26 9.03 5.27
N THR A 60 -8.43 9.69 5.13
CA THR A 60 -8.90 10.63 6.14
C THR A 60 -9.48 9.90 7.35
N ALA A 61 -9.40 10.51 8.53
CA ALA A 61 -10.00 9.96 9.75
C ALA A 61 -11.50 9.68 9.59
N ALA A 62 -12.24 10.56 8.90
CA ALA A 62 -13.67 10.38 8.65
C ALA A 62 -13.98 9.14 7.79
N ALA A 63 -13.14 8.85 6.78
CA ALA A 63 -13.32 7.67 5.94
C ALA A 63 -13.01 6.38 6.72
N VAL A 64 -11.92 6.37 7.49
CA VAL A 64 -11.55 5.24 8.35
C VAL A 64 -12.61 5.00 9.43
N ALA A 65 -13.09 6.05 10.10
CA ALA A 65 -14.12 5.94 11.13
C ALA A 65 -15.47 5.45 10.57
N ARG A 66 -15.84 5.87 9.35
CA ARG A 66 -17.03 5.35 8.66
C ARG A 66 -16.93 3.84 8.48
N ASP A 67 -15.83 3.38 7.90
CA ASP A 67 -15.64 1.96 7.58
C ASP A 67 -15.55 1.13 8.87
N LEU A 68 -14.77 1.57 9.86
CA LEU A 68 -14.66 0.89 11.15
C LEU A 68 -15.98 0.82 11.90
N ARG A 69 -16.83 1.85 11.87
CA ARG A 69 -18.15 1.80 12.51
C ARG A 69 -18.98 0.63 11.97
N ILE A 70 -19.00 0.46 10.65
CA ILE A 70 -19.72 -0.65 10.00
C ILE A 70 -19.13 -1.99 10.45
N LEU A 71 -17.80 -2.13 10.41
CA LEU A 71 -17.11 -3.39 10.71
C LEU A 71 -17.21 -3.78 12.18
N LEU A 72 -17.04 -2.84 13.11
CA LEU A 72 -17.12 -3.08 14.55
C LEU A 72 -18.53 -3.51 14.97
N THR A 73 -19.56 -2.79 14.50
CA THR A 73 -20.95 -3.14 14.79
C THR A 73 -21.34 -4.50 14.19
N ALA A 74 -20.88 -4.79 12.96
CA ALA A 74 -21.08 -6.08 12.31
C ALA A 74 -20.39 -7.23 13.07
N ALA A 75 -19.11 -7.06 13.43
CA ALA A 75 -18.32 -8.03 14.17
C ALA A 75 -18.92 -8.32 15.55
N ALA A 76 -19.34 -7.28 16.28
CA ALA A 76 -19.99 -7.41 17.58
C ALA A 76 -21.31 -8.19 17.48
N ARG A 77 -22.16 -7.85 16.51
CA ARG A 77 -23.47 -8.49 16.33
C ARG A 77 -23.36 -9.96 15.91
N ALA A 78 -22.39 -10.28 15.04
CA ALA A 78 -22.17 -11.63 14.55
C ALA A 78 -21.30 -12.49 15.49
N ASP A 79 -20.75 -11.90 16.55
CA ASP A 79 -19.76 -12.53 17.43
C ASP A 79 -18.61 -13.18 16.64
N ILE A 80 -18.05 -12.44 15.68
CA ILE A 80 -16.81 -12.80 14.96
C ILE A 80 -15.68 -11.78 15.17
N PRO A 81 -14.40 -12.16 15.06
CA PRO A 81 -13.29 -11.22 15.16
C PRO A 81 -13.16 -10.32 13.93
N LEU A 82 -12.58 -9.14 14.16
CA LEU A 82 -12.12 -8.21 13.13
C LEU A 82 -10.60 -8.11 13.18
N VAL A 83 -9.93 -8.30 12.04
CA VAL A 83 -8.49 -8.12 11.90
C VAL A 83 -8.23 -6.97 10.93
N VAL A 84 -7.43 -5.99 11.38
CA VAL A 84 -7.02 -4.83 10.60
C VAL A 84 -5.50 -4.84 10.41
N GLY A 85 -5.07 -5.01 9.16
CA GLY A 85 -3.67 -4.93 8.69
C GLY A 85 -3.14 -3.50 8.60
N SER A 86 -1.81 -3.33 8.61
CA SER A 86 -1.07 -2.12 8.22
C SER A 86 -1.76 -0.80 8.60
N CYS A 87 -2.11 -0.67 9.89
CA CYS A 87 -2.87 0.48 10.38
C CYS A 87 -2.19 1.81 10.00
N GLY A 88 -2.97 2.75 9.46
CA GLY A 88 -2.44 4.02 8.97
C GLY A 88 -1.66 3.93 7.65
N THR A 89 -1.98 2.96 6.79
CA THR A 89 -1.37 2.74 5.46
C THR A 89 0.01 2.10 5.50
N ALA A 90 0.98 2.72 6.18
CA ALA A 90 2.35 2.19 6.25
C ALA A 90 2.57 1.22 7.41
N GLY A 91 1.64 1.16 8.38
CA GLY A 91 1.77 0.28 9.55
C GLY A 91 2.83 0.73 10.56
N THR A 92 3.09 2.04 10.67
CA THR A 92 3.92 2.60 11.75
C THR A 92 3.21 2.51 13.10
N ASP A 93 3.94 2.68 14.21
CA ASP A 93 3.33 2.68 15.54
C ASP A 93 2.28 3.79 15.68
N ALA A 94 2.58 4.98 15.14
CA ALA A 94 1.64 6.10 15.09
C ALA A 94 0.36 5.76 14.31
N GLY A 95 0.46 4.96 13.24
CA GLY A 95 -0.69 4.47 12.49
C GLY A 95 -1.56 3.50 13.30
N VAL A 96 -0.94 2.58 14.05
CA VAL A 96 -1.65 1.66 14.96
C VAL A 96 -2.38 2.43 16.05
N ASP A 97 -1.71 3.36 16.72
CA ASP A 97 -2.30 4.16 17.79
C ASP A 97 -3.42 5.08 17.27
N TRP A 98 -3.26 5.64 16.07
CA TRP A 98 -4.29 6.47 15.44
C TRP A 98 -5.56 5.68 15.14
N VAL A 99 -5.44 4.49 14.56
CA VAL A 99 -6.60 3.61 14.32
C VAL A 99 -7.21 3.14 15.64
N ALA A 100 -6.39 2.81 16.65
CA ALA A 100 -6.87 2.41 17.97
C ALA A 100 -7.67 3.52 18.66
N GLY A 101 -7.25 4.78 18.55
CA GLY A 101 -8.01 5.93 19.04
C GLY A 101 -9.39 6.04 18.39
N ILE A 102 -9.47 5.90 17.06
CA ILE A 102 -10.74 5.89 16.33
C ILE A 102 -11.62 4.72 16.78
N VAL A 103 -11.05 3.53 16.96
CA VAL A 103 -11.79 2.36 17.48
C VAL A 103 -12.32 2.64 18.88
N ALA A 104 -11.52 3.23 19.77
CA ALA A 104 -11.96 3.55 21.13
C ALA A 104 -13.15 4.53 21.15
N ASP A 105 -13.08 5.60 20.35
CA ASP A 105 -14.18 6.57 20.20
C ASP A 105 -15.45 5.90 19.69
N LEU A 106 -15.34 5.07 18.63
CA LEU A 106 -16.46 4.34 18.06
C LEU A 106 -17.06 3.32 19.02
N GLN A 107 -16.25 2.63 19.80
CA GLN A 107 -16.77 1.70 20.81
C GLN A 107 -17.57 2.44 21.89
N ALA A 108 -17.14 3.64 22.30
CA ALA A 108 -17.90 4.46 23.23
C ALA A 108 -19.22 4.97 22.61
N GLU A 109 -19.19 5.43 21.35
CA GLU A 109 -20.38 5.90 20.62
C GLU A 109 -21.43 4.80 20.43
N GLU A 110 -20.99 3.61 20.02
CA GLU A 110 -21.85 2.47 19.68
C GLU A 110 -22.15 1.57 20.89
N ASN A 111 -21.67 1.93 22.09
CA ASN A 111 -21.77 1.14 23.33
C ASN A 111 -21.23 -0.31 23.18
N LEU A 112 -20.09 -0.44 22.50
CA LEU A 112 -19.37 -1.70 22.31
C LEU A 112 -18.21 -1.83 23.32
N SER A 113 -17.82 -3.07 23.59
CA SER A 113 -16.72 -3.41 24.51
C SER A 113 -15.92 -4.63 24.02
N LEU A 114 -15.59 -4.63 22.72
CA LEU A 114 -14.76 -5.64 22.09
C LEU A 114 -13.30 -5.51 22.60
N PRO A 115 -12.70 -6.57 23.17
CA PRO A 115 -11.28 -6.61 23.49
C PRO A 115 -10.41 -6.30 22.26
N VAL A 116 -9.55 -5.28 22.37
CA VAL A 116 -8.67 -4.84 21.29
C VAL A 116 -7.24 -5.25 21.60
N ALA A 117 -6.54 -5.86 20.64
CA ALA A 117 -5.09 -6.04 20.69
C ALA A 117 -4.42 -5.14 19.65
N ARG A 118 -3.29 -4.54 20.03
CA ARG A 118 -2.43 -3.71 19.18
C ARG A 118 -1.11 -4.41 18.97
N ILE A 119 -0.70 -4.61 17.72
CA ILE A 119 0.55 -5.27 17.35
C ILE A 119 1.40 -4.24 16.60
N TYR A 120 2.56 -3.94 17.15
CA TYR A 120 3.47 -2.92 16.66
C TYR A 120 4.61 -3.55 15.86
N SER A 121 4.86 -3.00 14.66
CA SER A 121 5.86 -3.48 13.71
C SER A 121 7.03 -2.53 13.51
N GLU A 122 7.02 -1.36 14.13
CA GLU A 122 8.14 -0.44 14.01
C GLU A 122 9.37 -0.98 14.75
N GLN A 123 10.52 -0.89 14.10
CA GLN A 123 11.75 -1.55 14.53
C GLN A 123 12.72 -0.54 15.15
N ASP A 124 13.33 -0.91 16.28
CA ASP A 124 14.35 -0.08 16.90
C ASP A 124 15.66 -0.10 16.08
N PRO A 125 16.20 1.07 15.68
CA PRO A 125 17.44 1.14 14.91
C PRO A 125 18.66 0.53 15.60
N ALA A 126 18.73 0.54 16.94
CA ALA A 126 19.84 -0.05 17.67
C ALA A 126 19.75 -1.58 17.64
N GLU A 127 18.57 -2.14 17.86
CA GLU A 127 18.32 -3.59 17.74
C GLU A 127 18.60 -4.08 16.32
N LEU A 128 18.10 -3.40 15.28
CA LEU A 128 18.39 -3.77 13.89
C LEU A 128 19.89 -3.77 13.56
N LYS A 129 20.66 -2.83 14.12
CA LYS A 129 22.12 -2.82 13.98
C LYS A 129 22.77 -4.03 14.66
N GLU A 130 22.19 -4.58 15.71
CA GLU A 130 22.65 -5.84 16.32
C GLU A 130 22.34 -7.05 15.42
N HIS A 131 21.14 -7.12 14.82
CA HIS A 131 20.83 -8.12 13.80
C HIS A 131 21.81 -8.06 12.62
N LEU A 132 22.13 -6.85 12.16
CA LEU A 132 23.09 -6.63 11.08
C LEU A 132 24.49 -7.12 11.45
N ARG A 133 25.01 -6.74 12.63
CA ARG A 133 26.33 -7.20 13.13
C ARG A 133 26.38 -8.72 13.33
N ALA A 134 25.26 -9.34 13.68
CA ALA A 134 25.14 -10.78 13.83
C ALA A 134 25.00 -11.53 12.49
N GLY A 135 24.97 -10.83 11.35
CA GLY A 135 24.83 -11.44 10.03
C GLY A 135 23.43 -12.00 9.74
N ARG A 136 22.40 -11.52 10.45
CA ARG A 136 21.01 -11.97 10.30
C ARG A 136 20.21 -11.17 9.27
N VAL A 137 20.80 -10.14 8.67
CA VAL A 137 20.12 -9.27 7.70
C VAL A 137 20.61 -9.59 6.30
N HIS A 138 19.68 -9.94 5.42
CA HIS A 138 19.97 -10.38 4.06
C HIS A 138 19.30 -9.45 3.04
N PRO A 139 19.97 -9.10 1.93
CA PRO A 139 19.37 -8.27 0.90
C PRO A 139 18.36 -9.04 0.06
N LEU A 140 17.29 -8.36 -0.35
CA LEU A 140 16.41 -8.79 -1.42
C LEU A 140 16.78 -8.05 -2.70
N ALA A 141 16.69 -8.72 -3.85
CA ALA A 141 16.93 -8.06 -5.13
C ALA A 141 15.98 -6.87 -5.33
N PRO A 142 16.44 -5.73 -5.88
CA PRO A 142 17.79 -5.49 -6.43
C PRO A 142 18.80 -4.92 -5.41
N SER A 143 18.48 -4.85 -4.12
CA SER A 143 19.33 -4.24 -3.10
C SER A 143 20.63 -5.02 -2.87
N GLY A 144 21.69 -4.28 -2.54
CA GLY A 144 22.97 -4.83 -2.10
C GLY A 144 23.04 -4.99 -0.57
N GLN A 145 24.22 -5.29 -0.04
CA GLN A 145 24.42 -5.39 1.41
C GLN A 145 24.03 -4.10 2.15
N LEU A 146 23.39 -4.25 3.30
CA LEU A 146 22.95 -3.12 4.13
C LEU A 146 24.10 -2.56 4.97
N GLY A 147 24.33 -1.25 4.86
CA GLY A 147 25.19 -0.50 5.79
C GLY A 147 24.41 0.05 6.98
N ALA A 148 25.09 0.20 8.13
CA ALA A 148 24.47 0.70 9.36
C ALA A 148 24.00 2.16 9.23
N GLU A 149 24.67 2.95 8.40
CA GLU A 149 24.33 4.33 8.08
C GLU A 149 22.97 4.46 7.39
N VAL A 150 22.54 3.44 6.64
CA VAL A 150 21.21 3.43 5.99
C VAL A 150 20.13 3.30 7.05
N ILE A 151 20.30 2.41 8.02
CA ILE A 151 19.39 2.25 9.18
C ILE A 151 19.28 3.58 9.94
N GLU A 152 20.42 4.24 10.20
CA GLU A 152 20.47 5.52 10.91
C GLU A 152 19.83 6.68 10.14
N SER A 153 19.77 6.59 8.81
CA SER A 153 19.14 7.61 7.97
C SER A 153 17.61 7.48 7.89
N CYS A 154 17.05 6.33 8.27
CA CYS A 154 15.61 6.11 8.19
C CYS A 154 14.87 6.99 9.20
N GLN A 155 13.73 7.57 8.79
CA GLN A 155 12.79 8.18 9.72
C GLN A 155 11.96 7.11 10.42
N HIS A 156 11.52 6.10 9.66
CA HIS A 156 10.74 4.97 10.16
C HIS A 156 11.19 3.69 9.46
N ILE A 157 11.20 2.59 10.21
CA ILE A 157 11.48 1.23 9.72
C ILE A 157 10.40 0.31 10.26
N VAL A 158 9.71 -0.39 9.38
CA VAL A 158 8.69 -1.39 9.75
C VAL A 158 9.09 -2.78 9.30
N GLY A 159 8.81 -3.78 10.14
CA GLY A 159 8.92 -5.18 9.82
C GLY A 159 7.58 -5.72 9.32
N MET A 160 7.56 -6.34 8.14
CA MET A 160 6.35 -6.91 7.56
C MET A 160 6.05 -8.28 8.18
N MET A 161 5.14 -8.30 9.17
CA MET A 161 4.83 -9.50 9.95
C MET A 161 4.09 -10.58 9.14
N GLY A 162 4.29 -11.83 9.56
CA GLY A 162 3.45 -12.95 9.13
C GLY A 162 2.15 -13.04 9.93
N HIS A 163 1.45 -14.16 9.79
CA HIS A 163 0.19 -14.41 10.50
C HIS A 163 0.35 -14.64 12.01
N GLU A 164 1.55 -15.02 12.46
CA GLU A 164 1.79 -15.55 13.80
C GLU A 164 1.44 -14.57 14.93
N PRO A 165 1.85 -13.28 14.89
CA PRO A 165 1.43 -12.31 15.91
C PRO A 165 -0.09 -12.12 15.98
N ILE A 166 -0.78 -12.17 14.83
CA ILE A 166 -2.24 -12.04 14.74
C ILE A 166 -2.91 -13.25 15.40
N VAL A 167 -2.40 -14.45 15.15
CA VAL A 167 -2.89 -15.69 15.77
C VAL A 167 -2.72 -15.65 17.29
N GLU A 168 -1.56 -15.22 17.79
CA GLU A 168 -1.32 -15.08 19.23
C GLU A 168 -2.31 -14.09 19.88
N ALA A 169 -2.58 -12.96 19.22
CA ALA A 169 -3.54 -11.97 19.70
C ALA A 169 -4.98 -12.51 19.76
N LEU A 170 -5.43 -13.20 18.70
CA LEU A 170 -6.75 -13.83 18.65
C LEU A 170 -6.89 -14.95 19.69
N ALA A 171 -5.86 -15.79 19.85
CA ALA A 171 -5.83 -16.86 20.84
C ALA A 171 -5.86 -16.33 22.29
N ALA A 172 -5.27 -15.14 22.52
CA ALA A 172 -5.35 -14.42 23.79
C ALA A 172 -6.72 -13.76 24.05
N GLY A 173 -7.69 -13.90 23.13
CA GLY A 173 -9.06 -13.44 23.31
C GLY A 173 -9.36 -12.06 22.71
N ALA A 174 -8.46 -11.51 21.89
CA ALA A 174 -8.76 -10.30 21.13
C ALA A 174 -9.95 -10.52 20.19
N ARG A 175 -10.84 -9.54 20.13
CA ARG A 175 -11.99 -9.48 19.22
C ARG A 175 -11.76 -8.49 18.09
N VAL A 176 -10.90 -7.50 18.32
CA VAL A 176 -10.35 -6.61 17.31
C VAL A 176 -8.83 -6.70 17.39
N VAL A 177 -8.18 -7.04 16.29
CA VAL A 177 -6.71 -7.00 16.17
C VAL A 177 -6.35 -5.85 15.26
N LEU A 178 -5.55 -4.92 15.76
CA LEU A 178 -4.99 -3.81 15.01
C LEU A 178 -3.49 -4.05 14.91
N CYS A 179 -3.00 -4.33 13.70
CA CYS A 179 -1.57 -4.55 13.51
C CYS A 179 -0.94 -3.45 12.65
N GLY A 180 0.35 -3.22 12.90
CA GLY A 180 1.22 -2.45 12.02
C GLY A 180 1.44 -3.20 10.71
N ARG A 181 2.59 -3.00 10.06
CA ARG A 181 2.88 -3.59 8.76
C ARG A 181 2.83 -5.12 8.83
N ALA A 182 1.94 -5.70 8.04
CA ALA A 182 1.80 -7.15 7.85
C ALA A 182 1.88 -7.45 6.36
N THR A 183 2.10 -8.71 5.99
CA THR A 183 1.75 -9.11 4.62
C THR A 183 0.23 -9.02 4.47
N ASP A 184 -0.25 -8.50 3.34
CA ASP A 184 -1.67 -8.30 3.11
C ASP A 184 -2.43 -9.65 3.20
N THR A 185 -1.76 -10.74 2.80
CA THR A 185 -2.21 -12.12 2.98
C THR A 185 -2.26 -12.57 4.44
N ALA A 186 -1.33 -12.16 5.32
CA ALA A 186 -1.31 -12.59 6.72
C ALA A 186 -2.61 -12.20 7.44
N VAL A 187 -3.17 -11.03 7.10
CA VAL A 187 -4.42 -10.51 7.66
C VAL A 187 -5.59 -11.49 7.42
N ALA A 188 -5.71 -11.99 6.19
CA ALA A 188 -6.77 -12.91 5.80
C ALA A 188 -6.45 -14.39 6.10
N ALA A 189 -5.17 -14.77 6.16
CA ALA A 189 -4.73 -16.15 6.41
C ALA A 189 -4.75 -16.54 7.89
N ALA A 190 -4.55 -15.58 8.81
CA ALA A 190 -4.36 -15.85 10.22
C ALA A 190 -5.47 -16.69 10.86
N TYR A 191 -6.74 -16.31 10.64
CA TYR A 191 -7.86 -17.00 11.27
C TYR A 191 -8.09 -18.42 10.69
N PRO A 192 -8.10 -18.65 9.36
CA PRO A 192 -8.09 -20.01 8.80
C PRO A 192 -6.99 -20.90 9.37
N LEU A 193 -5.75 -20.40 9.43
CA LEU A 193 -4.60 -21.14 9.97
C LEU A 193 -4.77 -21.46 11.45
N MET A 194 -5.21 -20.49 12.27
CA MET A 194 -5.52 -20.69 13.68
C MET A 194 -6.58 -21.78 13.90
N ARG A 195 -7.57 -21.86 13.00
CA ARG A 195 -8.64 -22.87 13.07
C ARG A 195 -8.26 -24.22 12.44
N GLY A 196 -7.01 -24.38 12.00
CA GLY A 196 -6.46 -25.64 11.51
C GLY A 196 -6.74 -25.92 10.03
N MET A 197 -7.05 -24.90 9.23
CA MET A 197 -7.16 -25.06 7.77
C MET A 197 -5.78 -25.28 7.13
N PRO A 198 -5.69 -25.99 6.00
CA PRO A 198 -4.41 -26.27 5.35
C PRO A 198 -3.74 -25.01 4.82
N ALA A 199 -2.44 -24.87 5.06
CA ALA A 199 -1.70 -23.65 4.75
C ALA A 199 -1.73 -23.24 3.26
N GLY A 200 -1.59 -24.18 2.33
CA GLY A 200 -1.62 -23.89 0.88
C GLY A 200 -2.90 -23.15 0.47
N PRO A 201 -4.09 -23.76 0.66
CA PRO A 201 -5.38 -23.10 0.47
C PRO A 201 -5.58 -21.82 1.26
N SER A 202 -5.18 -21.76 2.54
CA SER A 202 -5.37 -20.56 3.37
C SER A 202 -4.59 -19.35 2.83
N TRP A 203 -3.30 -19.53 2.53
CA TRP A 203 -2.47 -18.45 2.00
C TRP A 203 -2.86 -18.06 0.57
N HIS A 204 -3.22 -19.04 -0.27
CA HIS A 204 -3.68 -18.74 -1.63
C HIS A 204 -5.02 -18.00 -1.62
N ALA A 205 -6.00 -18.43 -0.81
CA ALA A 205 -7.24 -17.70 -0.64
C ALA A 205 -7.01 -16.27 -0.13
N ALA A 206 -6.10 -16.11 0.83
CA ALA A 206 -5.71 -14.80 1.35
C ALA A 206 -5.17 -13.88 0.25
N LYS A 207 -4.26 -14.37 -0.59
CA LYS A 207 -3.78 -13.63 -1.76
C LYS A 207 -4.92 -13.18 -2.66
N ILE A 208 -5.90 -14.05 -2.94
CA ILE A 208 -7.03 -13.68 -3.80
C ILE A 208 -7.88 -12.54 -3.20
N VAL A 209 -8.05 -12.49 -1.88
CA VAL A 209 -8.97 -11.55 -1.22
C VAL A 209 -8.32 -10.31 -0.63
N GLU A 210 -6.99 -10.23 -0.60
CA GLU A 210 -6.25 -9.14 0.06
C GLU A 210 -6.65 -7.75 -0.47
N CYS A 211 -6.90 -7.65 -1.78
CA CYS A 211 -7.36 -6.44 -2.46
C CYS A 211 -8.89 -6.37 -2.61
N GLY A 212 -9.64 -7.14 -1.82
CA GLY A 212 -11.10 -7.18 -1.83
C GLY A 212 -11.67 -7.65 -3.17
N GLY A 213 -12.44 -6.79 -3.84
CA GLY A 213 -13.21 -7.14 -5.05
C GLY A 213 -12.40 -7.34 -6.33
N GLN A 214 -11.08 -7.15 -6.33
CA GLN A 214 -10.26 -7.16 -7.55
C GLN A 214 -10.30 -8.47 -8.33
N CYS A 215 -10.53 -9.61 -7.67
CA CYS A 215 -10.65 -10.92 -8.33
C CYS A 215 -12.01 -11.17 -9.01
N THR A 216 -12.89 -10.17 -9.07
CA THR A 216 -14.27 -10.29 -9.59
C THR A 216 -14.43 -9.63 -10.96
N THR A 217 -15.56 -9.87 -11.63
CA THR A 217 -15.93 -9.20 -12.90
C THR A 217 -16.29 -7.72 -12.73
N ASN A 218 -16.55 -7.26 -11.50
CA ASN A 218 -16.82 -5.86 -11.20
C ASN A 218 -16.14 -5.45 -9.88
N PRO A 219 -14.84 -5.15 -9.90
CA PRO A 219 -14.09 -4.78 -8.69
C PRO A 219 -14.66 -3.58 -7.94
N VAL A 220 -15.32 -2.65 -8.64
CA VAL A 220 -15.90 -1.43 -8.06
C VAL A 220 -17.08 -1.75 -7.13
N ALA A 221 -17.82 -2.83 -7.39
CA ALA A 221 -18.92 -3.23 -6.51
C ALA A 221 -18.45 -3.72 -5.14
N GLY A 222 -17.18 -4.12 -5.04
CA GLY A 222 -16.49 -4.45 -3.80
C GLY A 222 -16.93 -5.78 -3.15
N GLY A 223 -16.07 -6.25 -2.24
CA GLY A 223 -16.40 -7.32 -1.30
C GLY A 223 -16.36 -8.75 -1.85
N VAL A 224 -15.60 -9.60 -1.18
CA VAL A 224 -15.53 -11.04 -1.45
C VAL A 224 -15.58 -11.85 -0.16
N LEU A 225 -16.07 -13.08 -0.27
CA LEU A 225 -16.03 -14.08 0.79
C LEU A 225 -15.20 -15.27 0.30
N ALA A 226 -14.13 -15.58 1.03
CA ALA A 226 -13.36 -16.81 0.83
C ALA A 226 -13.81 -17.88 1.82
N THR A 227 -14.25 -19.02 1.33
CA THR A 227 -14.52 -20.21 2.15
C THR A 227 -13.38 -21.20 1.98
N VAL A 228 -12.53 -21.34 3.00
CA VAL A 228 -11.39 -22.27 3.02
C VAL A 228 -11.79 -23.55 3.74
N ASP A 229 -11.49 -24.71 3.16
CA ASP A 229 -11.74 -26.02 3.75
C ASP A 229 -10.52 -26.93 3.63
N THR A 230 -10.69 -28.22 3.97
CA THR A 230 -9.59 -29.19 3.99
C THR A 230 -8.97 -29.52 2.63
N THR A 231 -9.62 -29.21 1.49
CA THR A 231 -9.09 -29.54 0.16
C THR A 231 -8.74 -28.30 -0.68
N GLY A 232 -9.29 -27.14 -0.34
CA GLY A 232 -9.10 -25.92 -1.12
C GLY A 232 -9.87 -24.73 -0.59
N PHE A 233 -10.27 -23.84 -1.49
CA PHE A 233 -11.12 -22.70 -1.15
C PHE A 233 -12.09 -22.33 -2.26
N THR A 234 -13.17 -21.65 -1.89
CA THR A 234 -14.17 -21.10 -2.82
C THR A 234 -14.26 -19.60 -2.63
N ILE A 235 -14.28 -18.85 -3.73
CA ILE A 235 -14.48 -17.39 -3.72
C ILE A 235 -15.89 -17.07 -4.22
N GLU A 236 -16.63 -16.27 -3.44
CA GLU A 236 -17.94 -15.71 -3.79
C GLU A 236 -17.89 -14.18 -3.71
N PRO A 237 -18.29 -13.45 -4.78
CA PRO A 237 -18.46 -12.01 -4.72
C PRO A 237 -19.72 -11.63 -3.94
N LEU A 238 -19.66 -10.57 -3.15
CA LEU A 238 -20.77 -10.16 -2.29
C LEU A 238 -21.83 -9.35 -3.05
N ALA A 239 -21.41 -8.58 -4.05
CA ALA A 239 -22.33 -7.85 -4.92
C ALA A 239 -23.14 -8.82 -5.83
N PRO A 240 -24.48 -8.76 -5.83
CA PRO A 240 -25.33 -9.69 -6.58
C PRO A 240 -25.05 -9.73 -8.09
N GLU A 241 -24.67 -8.59 -8.67
CA GLU A 241 -24.36 -8.41 -10.09
C GLU A 241 -22.92 -8.79 -10.47
N ALA A 242 -22.05 -9.02 -9.49
CA ALA A 242 -20.68 -9.47 -9.71
C ALA A 242 -20.57 -11.00 -9.72
N ALA A 243 -19.55 -11.48 -10.44
CA ALA A 243 -19.19 -12.89 -10.54
C ALA A 243 -17.68 -13.05 -10.31
N CYS A 244 -17.27 -14.20 -9.78
CA CYS A 244 -15.90 -14.69 -9.93
C CYS A 244 -15.85 -15.66 -11.11
N THR A 245 -14.83 -15.54 -11.95
CA THR A 245 -14.56 -16.49 -13.04
C THR A 245 -13.22 -17.16 -12.80
N PRO A 246 -12.97 -18.36 -13.35
CA PRO A 246 -11.66 -19.00 -13.22
C PRO A 246 -10.50 -18.08 -13.62
N ILE A 247 -10.70 -17.28 -14.68
CA ILE A 247 -9.70 -16.33 -15.16
C ILE A 247 -9.52 -15.16 -14.18
N SER A 248 -10.61 -14.54 -13.70
CA SER A 248 -10.50 -13.38 -12.81
C SER A 248 -9.85 -13.73 -11.48
N VAL A 249 -10.12 -14.94 -10.96
CA VAL A 249 -9.48 -15.44 -9.74
C VAL A 249 -8.00 -15.78 -10.00
N ALA A 250 -7.70 -16.56 -11.05
CA ALA A 250 -6.31 -16.90 -11.37
C ALA A 250 -5.46 -15.66 -11.71
N ALA A 251 -6.04 -14.66 -12.38
CA ALA A 251 -5.34 -13.43 -12.75
C ALA A 251 -4.86 -12.62 -11.55
N HIS A 252 -5.44 -12.79 -10.37
CA HIS A 252 -4.98 -12.09 -9.18
C HIS A 252 -3.61 -12.60 -8.69
N MET A 253 -3.20 -13.81 -9.09
CA MET A 253 -1.82 -14.25 -8.91
C MET A 253 -0.81 -13.52 -9.81
N LEU A 254 -1.24 -12.76 -10.81
CA LEU A 254 -0.34 -11.88 -11.61
C LEU A 254 -0.22 -10.48 -11.00
N TYR A 255 -1.05 -10.16 -10.01
CA TYR A 255 -1.16 -8.82 -9.44
C TYR A 255 -0.09 -8.60 -8.37
N GLU A 256 0.69 -7.52 -8.54
CA GLU A 256 1.72 -7.06 -7.59
C GLU A 256 2.74 -8.14 -7.17
N THR A 257 3.06 -9.06 -8.09
CA THR A 257 4.07 -10.11 -7.86
C THR A 257 5.10 -10.18 -8.98
N VAL A 258 6.30 -10.63 -8.62
CA VAL A 258 7.40 -10.93 -9.56
C VAL A 258 7.28 -12.32 -10.18
N ASP A 259 6.61 -13.25 -9.51
CA ASP A 259 6.39 -14.62 -9.96
C ASP A 259 4.92 -15.01 -9.70
N PRO A 260 4.14 -15.34 -10.74
CA PRO A 260 2.73 -15.67 -10.58
C PRO A 260 2.47 -17.08 -10.04
N TYR A 261 3.51 -17.90 -9.87
CA TYR A 261 3.41 -19.27 -9.40
C TYR A 261 3.91 -19.46 -7.97
N LEU A 262 4.92 -18.69 -7.59
CA LEU A 262 5.59 -18.79 -6.29
C LEU A 262 5.54 -17.45 -5.58
N MET A 263 4.96 -17.42 -4.38
CA MET A 263 4.88 -16.21 -3.57
C MET A 263 5.50 -16.42 -2.20
N ARG A 264 6.45 -15.55 -1.84
CA ARG A 264 7.19 -15.64 -0.58
C ARG A 264 6.42 -14.95 0.53
N GLU A 265 6.21 -15.68 1.62
CA GLU A 265 5.71 -15.20 2.91
C GLU A 265 6.81 -15.32 3.98
N PRO A 266 6.69 -14.64 5.12
CA PRO A 266 7.67 -14.76 6.21
C PRO A 266 7.92 -16.21 6.65
N ALA A 267 6.84 -17.01 6.71
CA ALA A 267 6.87 -18.40 7.16
C ALA A 267 7.17 -19.45 6.08
N GLY A 268 7.23 -19.07 4.80
CA GLY A 268 7.32 -20.06 3.72
C GLY A 268 6.99 -19.52 2.34
N THR A 269 6.69 -20.40 1.40
CA THR A 269 6.40 -20.03 0.02
C THR A 269 5.13 -20.72 -0.43
N ILE A 270 4.17 -19.95 -0.92
CA ILE A 270 2.96 -20.43 -1.59
C ILE A 270 3.36 -20.93 -2.98
N ASP A 271 2.85 -22.10 -3.37
CA ASP A 271 3.07 -22.69 -4.68
C ASP A 271 1.74 -23.07 -5.33
N VAL A 272 1.41 -22.38 -6.42
CA VAL A 272 0.12 -22.51 -7.12
C VAL A 272 0.25 -23.18 -8.49
N ARG A 273 1.39 -23.81 -8.82
CA ARG A 273 1.60 -24.45 -10.14
C ARG A 273 0.63 -25.57 -10.44
N ASP A 274 0.23 -26.30 -9.40
CA ASP A 274 -0.74 -27.40 -9.48
C ASP A 274 -2.18 -26.91 -9.22
N ALA A 275 -2.40 -25.59 -9.05
CA ALA A 275 -3.71 -25.07 -8.70
C ALA A 275 -4.69 -25.13 -9.88
N THR A 276 -5.89 -25.65 -9.63
CA THR A 276 -6.98 -25.70 -10.61
C THR A 276 -8.12 -24.77 -10.21
N TYR A 277 -8.66 -24.03 -11.18
CA TYR A 277 -9.73 -23.05 -10.97
C TYR A 277 -10.98 -23.52 -11.71
N VAL A 278 -12.04 -23.86 -10.98
CA VAL A 278 -13.26 -24.46 -11.52
C VAL A 278 -14.46 -23.60 -11.14
N ALA A 279 -15.24 -23.16 -12.12
CA ALA A 279 -16.51 -22.50 -11.85
C ALA A 279 -17.49 -23.52 -11.22
N LEU A 280 -18.03 -23.20 -10.06
CA LEU A 280 -19.09 -23.99 -9.41
C LEU A 280 -20.47 -23.63 -9.97
N ASP A 281 -20.62 -22.37 -10.35
CA ASP A 281 -21.79 -21.78 -11.00
C ASP A 281 -21.38 -20.47 -11.68
N ASP A 282 -22.37 -19.66 -12.08
CA ASP A 282 -22.16 -18.40 -12.79
C ASP A 282 -21.45 -17.32 -11.95
N ARG A 283 -21.25 -17.53 -10.63
CA ARG A 283 -20.72 -16.51 -9.72
C ARG A 283 -19.57 -16.97 -8.83
N ARG A 284 -19.42 -18.28 -8.60
CA ARG A 284 -18.46 -18.83 -7.62
C ARG A 284 -17.40 -19.70 -8.29
N VAL A 285 -16.18 -19.58 -7.79
CA VAL A 285 -15.02 -20.36 -8.27
C VAL A 285 -14.42 -21.16 -7.13
N ARG A 286 -14.21 -22.45 -7.37
CA ARG A 286 -13.46 -23.37 -6.53
C ARG A 286 -12.01 -23.41 -6.97
N VAL A 287 -11.10 -23.39 -6.02
CA VAL A 287 -9.66 -23.51 -6.23
C VAL A 287 -9.09 -24.60 -5.33
N GLU A 288 -8.33 -25.51 -5.92
CA GLU A 288 -7.69 -26.65 -5.24
C GLU A 288 -6.29 -26.87 -5.80
N GLY A 289 -5.42 -27.59 -5.08
CA GLY A 289 -4.08 -27.97 -5.55
C GLY A 289 -2.93 -27.04 -5.14
N SER A 290 -3.22 -25.90 -4.51
CA SER A 290 -2.20 -25.01 -3.93
C SER A 290 -1.48 -25.65 -2.74
N ARG A 291 -0.17 -25.44 -2.67
CA ARG A 291 0.69 -25.94 -1.59
C ARG A 291 1.39 -24.79 -0.87
N PHE A 292 1.87 -25.07 0.34
CA PHE A 292 2.74 -24.17 1.08
C PHE A 292 3.99 -24.93 1.49
N HIS A 293 5.16 -24.38 1.17
CA HIS A 293 6.46 -24.92 1.54
C HIS A 293 6.99 -24.10 2.71
N PRO A 294 6.99 -24.64 3.95
CA PRO A 294 7.55 -23.93 5.10
C PRO A 294 9.00 -23.54 4.85
N ALA A 295 9.38 -22.35 5.32
CA ALA A 295 10.75 -21.90 5.26
C ALA A 295 11.58 -22.65 6.31
N ASP A 296 12.82 -23.00 5.97
CA ASP A 296 13.79 -23.48 6.96
C ASP A 296 14.12 -22.37 7.98
N GLN A 297 14.11 -21.11 7.52
CA GLN A 297 14.32 -19.91 8.33
C GLN A 297 13.17 -18.92 8.09
N HIS A 298 12.51 -18.51 9.17
CA HIS A 298 11.51 -17.45 9.13
C HIS A 298 12.21 -16.09 8.95
N THR A 299 11.67 -15.26 8.06
CA THR A 299 12.31 -14.01 7.65
C THR A 299 11.32 -12.87 7.62
N ILE A 300 11.63 -11.76 8.30
CA ILE A 300 10.79 -10.55 8.30
C ILE A 300 11.37 -9.54 7.32
N LYS A 301 10.57 -9.10 6.32
CA LYS A 301 10.97 -8.05 5.39
C LYS A 301 10.97 -6.70 6.09
N LEU A 302 12.02 -5.91 5.89
CA LEU A 302 12.14 -4.53 6.34
C LEU A 302 11.77 -3.57 5.22
N GLU A 303 10.91 -2.63 5.55
CA GLU A 303 10.60 -1.46 4.73
C GLU A 303 11.00 -0.22 5.53
N GLY A 304 11.76 0.68 4.90
CA GLY A 304 12.31 1.86 5.57
C GLY A 304 12.34 3.04 4.62
N ALA A 305 11.96 4.21 5.15
CA ALA A 305 11.95 5.45 4.40
C ALA A 305 12.83 6.49 5.08
N ARG A 306 13.57 7.26 4.27
CA ARG A 306 14.34 8.43 4.73
C ARG A 306 13.89 9.70 4.05
N ALA A 307 14.22 10.85 4.64
CA ALA A 307 14.06 12.14 3.98
C ALA A 307 14.99 12.23 2.76
N ALA A 308 14.45 12.70 1.64
CA ALA A 308 15.14 12.89 0.36
C ALA A 308 15.12 14.36 -0.09
N GLY A 309 15.09 15.29 0.86
CA GLY A 309 15.00 16.73 0.61
C GLY A 309 13.57 17.26 0.63
N TYR A 310 13.33 18.36 -0.08
CA TYR A 310 12.06 19.08 -0.15
C TYR A 310 11.70 19.37 -1.60
N GLU A 311 10.40 19.36 -1.88
CA GLU A 311 9.89 19.53 -3.23
C GLU A 311 9.00 20.76 -3.41
N THR A 312 9.13 21.40 -4.58
CA THR A 312 8.21 22.43 -5.07
C THR A 312 7.78 22.08 -6.49
N MET A 313 6.48 22.05 -6.74
CA MET A 313 5.90 21.73 -8.04
C MET A 313 5.35 23.00 -8.71
N SER A 314 5.56 23.14 -10.01
CA SER A 314 4.90 24.13 -10.87
C SER A 314 4.20 23.42 -12.02
N PHE A 315 3.05 23.93 -12.45
CA PHE A 315 2.29 23.34 -13.55
C PHE A 315 1.78 24.41 -14.53
N SER A 316 2.13 24.27 -15.81
CA SER A 316 1.60 25.09 -16.90
C SER A 316 1.02 24.24 -18.02
N ALA A 317 0.20 24.83 -18.89
CA ALA A 317 -0.40 24.18 -20.04
C ALA A 317 -0.03 24.92 -21.33
N ILE A 318 0.27 24.15 -22.37
CA ILE A 318 0.66 24.63 -23.70
C ILE A 318 -0.39 24.18 -24.71
N ARG A 319 -0.91 25.14 -25.47
CA ARG A 319 -1.82 24.89 -26.60
C ARG A 319 -1.34 25.52 -27.91
N ASP A 320 -0.15 26.12 -27.89
CA ASP A 320 0.43 26.75 -29.08
C ASP A 320 0.90 25.69 -30.07
N PRO A 321 0.36 25.63 -31.30
CA PRO A 321 0.68 24.57 -32.24
C PRO A 321 2.14 24.62 -32.74
N GLY A 322 2.79 25.80 -32.70
CA GLY A 322 4.20 25.94 -33.07
C GLY A 322 5.11 25.32 -32.01
N ILE A 323 4.80 25.54 -30.73
CA ILE A 323 5.54 24.87 -29.63
C ILE A 323 5.28 23.37 -29.65
N LEU A 324 4.01 22.95 -29.79
CA LEU A 324 3.64 21.53 -29.75
C LEU A 324 4.23 20.72 -30.91
N ALA A 325 4.50 21.34 -32.06
CA ALA A 325 5.18 20.70 -33.18
C ALA A 325 6.67 20.41 -32.92
N GLU A 326 7.30 21.13 -31.99
CA GLU A 326 8.73 21.01 -31.65
C GLU A 326 8.94 20.75 -30.16
N LEU A 327 7.98 20.05 -29.54
CA LEU A 327 7.85 19.99 -28.09
C LEU A 327 9.09 19.41 -27.37
N ASP A 328 9.71 18.37 -27.93
CA ASP A 328 10.93 17.77 -27.36
C ASP A 328 12.09 18.78 -27.38
N ALA A 329 12.27 19.49 -28.50
CA ALA A 329 13.31 20.52 -28.63
C ALA A 329 13.04 21.71 -27.68
N TRP A 330 11.77 22.10 -27.54
CA TRP A 330 11.36 23.12 -26.57
C TRP A 330 11.64 22.69 -25.13
N ALA A 331 11.36 21.43 -24.77
CA ALA A 331 11.58 20.91 -23.43
C ALA A 331 13.07 20.84 -23.08
N GLU A 332 13.92 20.38 -24.01
CA GLU A 332 15.38 20.41 -23.83
C GLU A 332 15.91 21.84 -23.70
N PHE A 333 15.35 22.78 -24.47
CA PHE A 333 15.70 24.18 -24.33
C PHE A 333 15.26 24.75 -22.97
N LEU A 334 14.06 24.39 -22.48
CA LEU A 334 13.60 24.77 -21.16
C LEU A 334 14.54 24.25 -20.06
N ARG A 335 14.96 22.98 -20.13
CA ARG A 335 15.93 22.39 -19.17
C ARG A 335 17.23 23.21 -19.15
N ALA A 336 17.81 23.50 -20.31
CA ALA A 336 19.04 24.27 -20.42
C ALA A 336 18.89 25.70 -19.85
N MET A 337 17.76 26.36 -20.14
CA MET A 337 17.49 27.71 -19.64
C MET A 337 17.25 27.76 -18.14
N ILE A 338 16.58 26.75 -17.56
CA ILE A 338 16.42 26.62 -16.11
C ILE A 338 17.79 26.51 -15.46
N ILE A 339 18.67 25.61 -15.94
CA ILE A 339 20.02 25.41 -15.40
C ILE A 339 20.82 26.71 -15.42
N GLU A 340 20.87 27.38 -16.57
CA GLU A 340 21.62 28.62 -16.69
C GLU A 340 21.05 29.74 -15.82
N ARG A 341 19.72 29.85 -15.73
CA ARG A 341 19.08 30.91 -14.95
C ARG A 341 19.23 30.70 -13.44
N VAL A 342 19.19 29.45 -12.98
CA VAL A 342 19.44 29.11 -11.57
C VAL A 342 20.87 29.46 -11.21
N ARG A 343 21.86 29.05 -12.02
CA ARG A 343 23.26 29.40 -11.82
C ARG A 343 23.49 30.91 -11.76
N GLN A 344 22.89 31.66 -12.68
CA GLN A 344 23.03 33.13 -12.74
C GLN A 344 22.35 33.86 -11.58
N THR A 345 21.17 33.39 -11.15
CA THR A 345 20.30 34.14 -10.22
C THR A 345 20.51 33.73 -8.78
N LEU A 346 20.69 32.43 -8.52
CA LEU A 346 20.81 31.85 -7.18
C LEU A 346 22.25 31.43 -6.84
N GLY A 347 23.13 31.32 -7.85
CA GLY A 347 24.50 30.88 -7.65
C GLY A 347 24.65 29.38 -7.36
N LEU A 348 23.59 28.58 -7.57
CA LEU A 348 23.58 27.15 -7.28
C LEU A 348 24.24 26.34 -8.41
N GLY A 349 25.04 25.34 -8.03
CA GLY A 349 25.55 24.28 -8.88
C GLY A 349 24.49 23.22 -9.19
N SER A 350 24.77 22.35 -10.17
CA SER A 350 23.86 21.28 -10.59
C SER A 350 23.72 20.13 -9.59
N ASP A 351 24.58 20.08 -8.57
CA ASP A 351 24.57 19.12 -7.47
C ASP A 351 23.79 19.61 -6.25
N GLU A 352 23.37 20.88 -6.22
CA GLU A 352 22.64 21.49 -5.10
C GLU A 352 21.11 21.38 -5.23
N TYR A 353 20.62 21.01 -6.42
CA TYR A 353 19.22 20.79 -6.69
C TYR A 353 19.03 19.82 -7.87
N ALA A 354 17.86 19.20 -7.94
CA ALA A 354 17.40 18.44 -9.09
C ALA A 354 16.05 18.97 -9.54
N PHE A 355 15.69 18.72 -10.80
CA PHE A 355 14.33 18.95 -11.25
C PHE A 355 13.90 17.92 -12.28
N ASP A 356 12.64 17.52 -12.18
CA ASP A 356 11.96 16.66 -13.13
C ASP A 356 10.99 17.51 -13.96
N LEU A 357 10.98 17.30 -15.28
CA LEU A 357 10.11 18.01 -16.21
C LEU A 357 9.30 16.94 -16.97
N ARG A 358 7.99 16.91 -16.74
CA ARG A 358 7.06 15.95 -17.34
C ARG A 358 6.06 16.63 -18.26
N LEU A 359 5.84 16.03 -19.41
CA LEU A 359 4.95 16.52 -20.47
C LEU A 359 3.72 15.61 -20.58
N TYR A 360 2.69 15.92 -19.78
CA TYR A 360 1.43 15.18 -19.77
C TYR A 360 0.63 15.45 -21.05
N GLY A 361 0.23 14.38 -21.73
CA GLY A 361 -0.36 14.44 -23.08
C GLY A 361 0.66 14.29 -24.21
N HIS A 362 1.96 14.19 -23.87
CA HIS A 362 3.03 13.84 -24.81
C HIS A 362 3.65 12.49 -24.45
N ASN A 363 4.50 12.42 -23.40
CA ASN A 363 5.23 11.20 -23.03
C ASN A 363 5.51 11.05 -21.52
N ALA A 364 4.80 11.78 -20.65
CA ALA A 364 5.06 11.78 -19.20
C ALA A 364 4.94 10.42 -18.47
N VAL A 365 4.25 9.44 -19.05
CA VAL A 365 4.00 8.12 -18.43
C VAL A 365 4.92 7.05 -18.99
N LEU A 366 4.94 6.89 -20.32
CA LEU A 366 5.71 5.83 -20.99
C LEU A 366 7.13 6.27 -21.40
N GLY A 367 7.44 7.57 -21.34
CA GLY A 367 8.74 8.09 -21.75
C GLY A 367 9.09 7.70 -23.18
N GLU A 368 10.25 7.08 -23.37
CA GLU A 368 10.71 6.60 -24.68
C GLU A 368 9.85 5.47 -25.28
N LEU A 369 9.02 4.81 -24.46
CA LEU A 369 8.11 3.75 -24.90
C LEU A 369 6.78 4.30 -25.45
N GLU A 370 6.56 5.62 -25.39
CA GLU A 370 5.34 6.23 -25.88
C GLU A 370 5.21 5.99 -27.41
N PRO A 371 4.11 5.40 -27.89
CA PRO A 371 3.85 5.34 -29.33
C PRO A 371 3.75 6.77 -29.88
N GLY A 372 4.72 7.14 -30.73
CA GLY A 372 4.72 8.45 -31.39
C GLY A 372 3.42 8.72 -32.18
N GLY A 373 3.23 9.96 -32.60
CA GLY A 373 1.99 10.36 -33.27
C GLY A 373 2.04 11.81 -33.77
N PRO A 374 0.92 12.33 -34.29
CA PRO A 374 0.82 13.75 -34.58
C PRO A 374 0.98 14.56 -33.28
N PRO A 375 1.43 15.82 -33.36
CA PRO A 375 1.51 16.69 -32.20
C PRO A 375 0.20 16.72 -31.40
N PRO A 376 0.25 16.65 -30.06
CA PRO A 376 -0.94 16.72 -29.24
C PRO A 376 -1.64 18.07 -29.39
N ARG A 377 -2.91 18.13 -29.00
CA ARG A 377 -3.69 19.39 -29.03
C ARG A 377 -3.36 20.32 -27.87
N GLU A 378 -2.93 19.75 -26.76
CA GLU A 378 -2.64 20.42 -25.51
C GLU A 378 -1.69 19.53 -24.70
N VAL A 379 -0.73 20.15 -24.00
CA VAL A 379 0.20 19.45 -23.10
C VAL A 379 0.27 20.17 -21.77
N GLY A 380 0.20 19.39 -20.69
CA GLY A 380 0.53 19.86 -19.34
C GLY A 380 2.02 19.70 -19.08
N VAL A 381 2.68 20.78 -18.65
CA VAL A 381 4.09 20.81 -18.30
C VAL A 381 4.20 20.90 -16.78
N MET A 382 4.61 19.80 -16.16
CA MET A 382 4.91 19.74 -14.74
C MET A 382 6.42 19.88 -14.52
N LEU A 383 6.82 20.87 -13.73
CA LEU A 383 8.17 20.97 -13.20
C LEU A 383 8.12 20.59 -11.72
N LEU A 384 8.89 19.60 -11.31
CA LEU A 384 9.05 19.21 -9.91
C LEU A 384 10.51 19.45 -9.52
N VAL A 385 10.75 20.42 -8.64
CA VAL A 385 12.08 20.76 -8.14
C VAL A 385 12.31 20.07 -6.80
N ASN A 386 13.48 19.46 -6.62
CA ASN A 386 13.94 18.91 -5.35
C ASN A 386 15.23 19.61 -4.90
N ALA A 387 15.34 19.93 -3.61
CA ALA A 387 16.56 20.47 -3.00
C ALA A 387 16.67 20.11 -1.51
N SER A 388 17.81 20.42 -0.89
CA SER A 388 18.05 20.14 0.54
C SER A 388 17.13 20.92 1.50
N THR A 389 16.54 22.04 1.06
CA THR A 389 15.58 22.83 1.84
C THR A 389 14.39 23.27 0.99
N GLN A 390 13.23 23.44 1.62
CA GLN A 390 12.01 23.94 0.95
C GLN A 390 12.25 25.33 0.33
N THR A 391 12.99 26.21 1.02
CA THR A 391 13.31 27.54 0.50
C THR A 391 14.12 27.47 -0.79
N THR A 392 15.10 26.58 -0.88
CA THR A 392 15.90 26.38 -2.09
C THR A 392 15.05 25.82 -3.23
N ALA A 393 14.25 24.78 -2.97
CA ALA A 393 13.36 24.19 -3.98
C ALA A 393 12.38 25.24 -4.54
N THR A 394 11.77 26.03 -3.66
CA THR A 394 10.84 27.10 -4.05
C THR A 394 11.55 28.24 -4.81
N ALA A 395 12.77 28.61 -4.42
CA ALA A 395 13.54 29.63 -5.13
C ALA A 395 13.84 29.20 -6.57
N VAL A 396 14.26 27.95 -6.78
CA VAL A 396 14.52 27.39 -8.11
C VAL A 396 13.23 27.34 -8.94
N ALA A 397 12.10 26.89 -8.37
CA ALA A 397 10.81 26.87 -9.06
C ALA A 397 10.36 28.28 -9.49
N LYS A 398 10.59 29.30 -8.65
CA LYS A 398 10.32 30.72 -8.97
C LYS A 398 11.23 31.27 -10.06
N VAL A 399 12.49 30.80 -10.14
CA VAL A 399 13.39 31.15 -11.24
C VAL A 399 12.91 30.55 -12.57
N ALA A 400 12.36 29.34 -12.55
CA ALA A 400 11.80 28.68 -13.74
C ALA A 400 10.46 29.29 -14.19
N ASN A 401 9.68 29.88 -13.27
CA ASN A 401 8.35 30.44 -13.53
C ASN A 401 8.24 31.29 -14.81
N PRO A 402 9.03 32.36 -15.04
CA PRO A 402 8.91 33.16 -16.27
C PRO A 402 9.19 32.36 -17.55
N LEU A 403 10.05 31.32 -17.48
CA LEU A 403 10.32 30.43 -18.62
C LEU A 403 9.13 29.53 -18.88
N MET A 404 8.54 28.96 -17.82
CA MET A 404 7.33 28.15 -17.90
C MET A 404 6.08 28.92 -18.34
N LEU A 405 6.15 30.25 -18.39
CA LEU A 405 5.08 31.13 -18.86
C LEU A 405 5.32 31.63 -20.29
N HIS A 406 6.57 31.93 -20.66
CA HIS A 406 6.88 32.72 -21.86
C HIS A 406 8.04 32.20 -22.72
N LEU A 407 8.58 30.99 -22.48
CA LEU A 407 9.71 30.49 -23.28
C LEU A 407 9.31 30.20 -24.74
N PRO A 408 9.88 30.93 -25.73
CA PRO A 408 9.64 30.65 -27.14
C PRO A 408 10.53 29.50 -27.66
N THR A 409 10.13 28.87 -28.77
CA THR A 409 11.06 28.09 -29.61
C THR A 409 11.95 29.01 -30.46
N PRO A 410 13.13 28.53 -30.91
CA PRO A 410 13.94 29.25 -31.87
C PRO A 410 13.14 29.58 -33.14
N GLY A 411 12.97 30.87 -33.44
CA GLY A 411 12.25 31.35 -34.63
C GLY A 411 10.83 31.84 -34.41
N LEU A 412 10.27 31.71 -33.20
CA LEU A 412 8.99 32.35 -32.84
C LEU A 412 9.15 33.89 -32.78
N PRO A 413 8.39 34.67 -33.56
CA PRO A 413 8.56 36.13 -33.63
C PRO A 413 7.88 36.88 -32.46
N TYR A 414 7.32 36.16 -31.50
CA TYR A 414 6.64 36.70 -30.32
C TYR A 414 6.94 35.84 -29.08
N LEU A 415 6.69 36.40 -27.89
CA LEU A 415 6.72 35.65 -26.65
C LEU A 415 5.38 34.90 -26.49
N PRO A 416 5.37 33.56 -26.44
CA PRO A 416 4.15 32.83 -26.16
C PRO A 416 3.65 33.16 -24.75
N SER A 417 2.38 32.86 -24.47
CA SER A 417 1.86 32.86 -23.11
C SER A 417 1.23 31.51 -22.83
N PHE A 418 1.82 30.77 -21.90
CA PHE A 418 1.28 29.49 -21.42
C PHE A 418 0.31 29.74 -20.27
N ALA A 419 -0.48 28.74 -19.90
CA ALA A 419 -1.50 28.88 -18.86
C ALA A 419 -1.06 28.18 -17.58
N PHE A 420 -0.85 28.92 -16.50
CA PHE A 420 -0.67 28.30 -15.17
C PHE A 420 -2.00 27.75 -14.65
N ALA A 421 -1.94 26.60 -13.99
CA ALA A 421 -3.13 25.98 -13.41
C ALA A 421 -3.65 26.69 -12.15
N THR A 422 -2.77 27.38 -11.42
CA THR A 422 -3.07 28.03 -10.13
C THR A 422 -2.30 29.34 -9.96
N SER A 423 -2.68 30.14 -8.96
CA SER A 423 -1.95 31.33 -8.51
C SER A 423 -1.90 31.32 -6.97
N PRO A 424 -0.71 31.20 -6.34
CA PRO A 424 0.63 31.12 -6.97
C PRO A 424 0.78 29.89 -7.88
N ALA A 425 1.69 29.97 -8.86
CA ALA A 425 1.86 28.91 -9.87
C ALA A 425 2.67 27.72 -9.34
N GLU A 426 3.54 27.98 -8.36
CA GLU A 426 4.29 27.00 -7.60
C GLU A 426 3.56 26.58 -6.31
N VAL A 427 3.63 25.30 -6.01
CA VAL A 427 3.03 24.66 -4.82
C VAL A 427 4.13 23.91 -4.07
N GLU A 428 4.38 24.31 -2.83
CA GLU A 428 5.30 23.60 -1.94
C GLU A 428 4.68 22.26 -1.54
N ARG A 429 5.39 21.15 -1.81
CA ARG A 429 4.96 19.81 -1.41
C ARG A 429 5.45 19.43 -0.02
N GLY A 430 6.46 20.13 0.49
CA GLY A 430 7.10 19.79 1.76
C GLY A 430 8.19 18.74 1.58
N PRO A 431 8.50 17.97 2.64
CA PRO A 431 9.55 16.96 2.59
C PRO A 431 9.19 15.85 1.59
N ALA A 432 10.20 15.43 0.83
CA ALA A 432 10.17 14.24 0.00
C ALA A 432 10.85 13.08 0.72
N TYR A 433 10.51 11.86 0.33
CA TYR A 433 11.02 10.64 0.96
C TYR A 433 11.42 9.63 -0.12
N GLU A 434 12.31 8.72 0.24
CA GLU A 434 12.70 7.58 -0.60
C GLU A 434 12.76 6.29 0.23
N PHE A 435 12.47 5.15 -0.40
CA PHE A 435 12.69 3.84 0.20
C PHE A 435 14.18 3.51 0.21
N VAL A 436 14.66 2.99 1.34
CA VAL A 436 16.08 2.62 1.50
C VAL A 436 16.31 1.22 2.03
N LEU A 437 15.24 0.51 2.42
CA LEU A 437 15.31 -0.88 2.84
C LEU A 437 14.45 -1.76 1.94
N ASN A 438 15.08 -2.79 1.38
CA ASN A 438 14.45 -3.97 0.80
C ASN A 438 15.31 -5.18 1.21
N HIS A 439 15.21 -5.52 2.48
CA HIS A 439 16.03 -6.52 3.16
C HIS A 439 15.13 -7.42 4.00
N VAL A 440 15.63 -8.57 4.42
CA VAL A 440 14.96 -9.44 5.38
C VAL A 440 15.83 -9.70 6.59
N VAL A 441 15.21 -9.97 7.72
CA VAL A 441 15.87 -10.34 8.98
C VAL A 441 15.49 -11.76 9.36
N ASP A 442 16.49 -12.60 9.63
CA ASP A 442 16.28 -13.90 10.29
C ASP A 442 15.77 -13.65 11.71
N SER A 443 14.56 -14.13 12.00
CA SER A 443 13.89 -13.93 13.27
C SER A 443 12.98 -15.10 13.61
N ASP A 444 12.70 -15.29 14.89
CA ASP A 444 11.54 -16.05 15.32
C ASP A 444 10.24 -15.29 14.92
N PRO A 445 9.12 -15.99 14.68
CA PRO A 445 7.93 -15.39 14.03
C PRO A 445 7.34 -14.16 14.73
N THR A 446 7.43 -14.09 16.06
CA THR A 446 6.82 -13.02 16.85
C THR A 446 7.82 -12.11 17.56
N ALA A 447 9.12 -12.42 17.50
CA ALA A 447 10.14 -11.75 18.32
C ALA A 447 10.37 -10.27 17.98
N MET A 448 10.10 -9.86 16.74
CA MET A 448 10.26 -8.48 16.27
C MET A 448 8.99 -7.62 16.45
N PHE A 449 7.95 -8.16 17.09
CA PHE A 449 6.64 -7.52 17.18
C PHE A 449 6.20 -7.38 18.63
N ARG A 450 5.85 -6.15 19.02
CA ARG A 450 5.34 -5.88 20.37
C ARG A 450 3.82 -5.97 20.34
N THR A 451 3.23 -6.74 21.25
CA THR A 451 1.78 -6.89 21.35
C THR A 451 1.28 -6.30 22.67
N GLU A 452 0.34 -5.36 22.57
CA GLU A 452 -0.39 -4.83 23.71
C GLU A 452 -1.84 -5.33 23.67
N HIS A 453 -2.24 -6.09 24.69
CA HIS A 453 -3.63 -6.51 24.86
C HIS A 453 -4.37 -5.45 25.67
N GLY A 454 -5.50 -4.96 25.16
CA GLY A 454 -6.39 -4.07 25.89
C GLY A 454 -7.02 -4.80 27.09
N ASP A 455 -7.27 -4.04 28.16
CA ASP A 455 -7.84 -4.59 29.39
C ASP A 455 -9.14 -5.36 29.09
N HIS A 456 -9.23 -6.60 29.57
CA HIS A 456 -10.49 -7.30 29.66
C HIS A 456 -11.38 -6.49 30.61
N ALA A 457 -12.39 -5.80 30.09
CA ALA A 457 -13.48 -5.33 30.92
C ALA A 457 -14.18 -6.57 31.50
N HIS A 458 -13.73 -6.99 32.68
CA HIS A 458 -14.43 -7.97 33.49
C HIS A 458 -15.86 -7.46 33.75
N ALA A 459 -16.85 -8.16 33.23
CA ALA A 459 -18.22 -8.14 33.71
C ALA A 459 -18.76 -9.57 33.74
#